data_AF-Q1I7H3-F1
#
_entry.id   AF-Q1I7H3-F1
#
_cell.length_a   1.000
_cell.length_b   1.000
_cell.length_c   1.000
_cell.angle_alpha   90.00
_cell.angle_beta   90.00
_cell.angle_gamma   90.00
#
_symmetry.space_group_name_H-M   'P 1'
#
loop_
_entity.id
_entity.type
_entity.pdbx_description
1 polymer ?
#
loop_
_entity_poly.entity_id
_entity_poly.type
_entity_poly.pdbx_seq_one_letter_code
_entity_poly.pdbx_strand_id
1 'polypeptide(L)'
;MVRDSGVLYDEPPQGHHLELRDNQKKVGNVKKLQRPVFGGAAVLLAASILVGCNDKGYKVTGDNKKEIGQYQEQRGDAIAYLLKTTVYVGEIRVLSALPVGPELVAQSKKMLALKSEADAFGILSPLSQCRGAGYKAQEYWLTVAGTIRTQKPEDVLNAYVKEAQGCQEQIDKGPAAITYIETALDKNPPVDGCLRVVSLGEEEKVHTWSCPAELLSQQ
;
A
#
# COMPACT_ATOMS: atom_id res chain seq x y z
N MET A 1 35.64 -18.51 54.58
CA MET A 1 34.70 -17.38 54.81
C MET A 1 33.76 -17.38 53.62
N VAL A 2 32.64 -18.11 53.58
CA VAL A 2 31.35 -17.92 54.28
C VAL A 2 30.85 -16.46 54.29
N ARG A 3 29.92 -16.18 53.36
CA ARG A 3 28.71 -15.31 53.41
C ARG A 3 28.33 -15.04 51.94
N ASP A 4 27.32 -15.66 51.32
CA ASP A 4 25.90 -15.85 51.66
C ASP A 4 25.02 -14.62 51.37
N SER A 5 23.97 -14.90 50.58
CA SER A 5 22.67 -14.22 50.45
C SER A 5 22.55 -12.92 49.63
N GLY A 6 21.63 -12.95 48.64
CA GLY A 6 21.13 -11.75 48.00
C GLY A 6 20.35 -11.93 46.69
N VAL A 7 19.41 -12.88 46.63
CA VAL A 7 18.38 -12.92 45.58
C VAL A 7 17.35 -11.82 45.90
N LEU A 8 17.08 -10.93 44.96
CA LEU A 8 15.88 -10.08 44.98
C LEU A 8 15.14 -10.24 43.65
N TYR A 9 13.99 -10.90 43.74
CA TYR A 9 12.96 -10.97 42.72
C TYR A 9 12.24 -9.62 42.66
N ASP A 10 12.09 -9.04 41.47
CA ASP A 10 11.07 -8.01 41.23
C ASP A 10 9.80 -8.73 40.74
N GLU A 11 8.77 -8.72 41.58
CA GLU A 11 7.41 -9.10 41.23
C GLU A 11 6.76 -8.06 40.28
N PRO A 12 5.83 -8.48 39.41
CA PRO A 12 5.13 -7.59 38.49
C PRO A 12 3.99 -6.85 39.19
N PRO A 13 3.64 -5.60 38.77
CA PRO A 13 2.43 -4.96 39.26
C PRO A 13 1.19 -5.61 38.65
N GLN A 14 0.32 -6.08 39.54
CA GLN A 14 -1.03 -6.57 39.25
C GLN A 14 -1.99 -5.43 38.86
N GLY A 15 -2.85 -5.72 37.89
CA GLY A 15 -4.28 -5.44 37.96
C GLY A 15 -4.77 -4.00 37.76
N HIS A 16 -5.27 -3.70 36.57
CA HIS A 16 -6.48 -2.89 36.44
C HIS A 16 -7.50 -3.58 35.52
N HIS A 17 -8.56 -4.00 36.19
CA HIS A 17 -9.82 -4.56 35.73
C HIS A 17 -10.63 -3.47 35.01
N LEU A 18 -10.96 -3.67 33.73
CA LEU A 18 -12.02 -2.89 33.05
C LEU A 18 -13.03 -3.86 32.44
N GLU A 19 -14.21 -3.80 33.04
CA GLU A 19 -15.40 -4.60 32.75
C GLU A 19 -15.90 -4.43 31.32
N LEU A 20 -16.26 -5.57 30.74
CA LEU A 20 -17.25 -5.69 29.67
C LEU A 20 -18.60 -5.13 30.13
N ARG A 21 -19.17 -4.18 29.39
CA ARG A 21 -20.62 -3.94 29.40
C ARG A 21 -21.22 -4.28 28.05
N ASP A 22 -21.88 -5.43 28.07
CA ASP A 22 -22.97 -5.84 27.19
C ASP A 22 -24.15 -4.86 27.34
N ASN A 23 -24.81 -4.51 26.23
CA ASN A 23 -26.21 -4.09 26.24
C ASN A 23 -26.80 -4.22 24.83
N GLN A 24 -27.37 -5.40 24.56
CA GLN A 24 -28.46 -5.53 23.60
C GLN A 24 -29.69 -4.75 24.07
N LYS A 25 -30.34 -4.03 23.15
CA LYS A 25 -31.81 -3.92 23.18
C LYS A 25 -32.41 -3.97 21.78
N LYS A 26 -33.40 -4.86 21.68
CA LYS A 26 -34.17 -5.32 20.52
C LYS A 26 -35.19 -4.31 19.98
N VAL A 27 -35.36 -4.38 18.65
CA VAL A 27 -36.61 -4.44 17.85
C VAL A 27 -37.65 -3.31 17.97
N GLY A 28 -37.94 -2.68 16.83
CA GLY A 28 -39.15 -1.89 16.59
C GLY A 28 -39.32 -1.53 15.11
N ASN A 29 -40.13 -2.30 14.39
CA ASN A 29 -40.53 -2.18 12.99
C ASN A 29 -41.64 -1.13 12.80
N VAL A 30 -41.50 -0.16 11.87
CA VAL A 30 -42.65 0.43 11.14
C VAL A 30 -42.20 0.92 9.75
N LYS A 31 -42.62 0.20 8.69
CA LYS A 31 -42.81 0.77 7.35
C LYS A 31 -43.96 1.78 7.40
N LYS A 32 -43.79 2.99 6.85
CA LYS A 32 -44.88 3.71 6.18
C LYS A 32 -44.36 4.71 5.14
N LEU A 33 -44.85 4.47 3.94
CA LEU A 33 -44.78 5.20 2.69
C LEU A 33 -45.44 6.58 2.80
N GLN A 34 -44.83 7.64 2.27
CA GLN A 34 -45.53 8.77 1.63
C GLN A 34 -44.56 9.68 0.84
N ARG A 35 -44.60 9.55 -0.49
CA ARG A 35 -44.52 10.67 -1.46
C ARG A 35 -45.94 11.27 -1.54
N PRO A 36 -46.21 12.52 -1.99
CA PRO A 36 -45.61 13.13 -3.18
C PRO A 36 -45.47 14.68 -3.22
N VAL A 37 -45.04 15.15 -4.40
CA VAL A 37 -45.30 16.43 -5.09
C VAL A 37 -44.21 17.51 -5.06
N PHE A 38 -43.54 17.60 -6.22
CA PHE A 38 -43.13 18.78 -6.98
C PHE A 38 -42.75 20.07 -6.23
N GLY A 39 -41.46 20.40 -6.33
CA GLY A 39 -40.95 21.76 -6.23
C GLY A 39 -39.62 21.82 -6.98
N GLY A 40 -39.65 22.31 -8.21
CA GLY A 40 -38.44 22.56 -8.99
C GLY A 40 -37.57 23.61 -8.30
N ALA A 41 -36.32 23.26 -8.05
CA ALA A 41 -35.26 24.22 -7.83
C ALA A 41 -34.10 23.75 -8.71
N ALA A 42 -33.90 24.50 -9.79
CA ALA A 42 -32.74 24.38 -10.65
C ALA A 42 -31.49 24.62 -9.81
N VAL A 43 -30.83 23.54 -9.38
CA VAL A 43 -29.46 23.63 -8.90
C VAL A 43 -28.61 23.79 -10.16
N LEU A 44 -28.27 25.04 -10.46
CA LEU A 44 -27.11 25.39 -11.27
C LEU A 44 -25.89 24.79 -10.57
N LEU A 45 -25.61 23.52 -10.84
CA LEU A 45 -24.28 22.97 -10.70
C LEU A 45 -23.43 23.77 -11.68
N ALA A 46 -22.75 24.77 -11.15
CA ALA A 46 -21.51 25.27 -11.72
C ALA A 46 -20.57 24.07 -11.83
N ALA A 47 -20.74 23.30 -12.91
CA ALA A 47 -19.63 22.58 -13.47
C ALA A 47 -18.60 23.66 -13.75
N SER A 48 -17.57 23.72 -12.90
CA SER A 48 -16.27 24.26 -13.26
C SER A 48 -15.74 23.36 -14.37
N ILE A 49 -16.38 23.45 -15.54
CA ILE A 49 -15.81 23.03 -16.79
C ILE A 49 -14.52 23.83 -16.83
N LEU A 50 -13.39 23.14 -16.73
CA LEU A 50 -12.14 23.64 -17.27
C LEU A 50 -12.39 23.82 -18.77
N VAL A 51 -13.14 24.88 -19.11
CA VAL A 51 -13.26 25.40 -20.45
C VAL A 51 -11.83 25.80 -20.75
N GLY A 52 -11.21 25.04 -21.64
CA GLY A 52 -9.85 25.29 -22.06
C GLY A 52 -9.73 26.72 -22.56
N CYS A 53 -9.13 27.58 -21.74
CA CYS A 53 -8.28 28.65 -22.24
C CYS A 53 -6.96 27.98 -22.69
N ASN A 54 -7.03 27.22 -23.78
CA ASN A 54 -5.88 26.46 -24.28
C ASN A 54 -5.10 27.31 -25.29
N ASP A 55 -4.47 28.38 -24.80
CA ASP A 55 -3.60 29.27 -25.58
C ASP A 55 -2.10 29.00 -25.30
N LYS A 56 -1.76 27.80 -24.82
CA LYS A 56 -0.39 27.44 -24.40
C LYS A 56 0.34 26.45 -25.32
N GLY A 57 -0.25 26.05 -26.45
CA GLY A 57 0.42 25.19 -27.44
C GLY A 57 0.60 23.71 -27.03
N TYR A 58 0.04 23.30 -25.89
CA TYR A 58 -0.03 21.92 -25.41
C TYR A 58 -1.46 21.60 -24.92
N LYS A 59 -1.76 20.32 -24.67
CA LYS A 59 -3.04 19.85 -24.15
C LYS A 59 -2.80 19.05 -22.88
N VAL A 60 -3.44 19.41 -21.77
CA VAL A 60 -3.44 18.57 -20.55
C VAL A 60 -4.35 17.37 -20.77
N THR A 61 -3.83 16.16 -20.54
CA THR A 61 -4.55 14.90 -20.75
C THR A 61 -4.90 14.15 -19.49
N GLY A 62 -4.28 14.49 -18.36
CA GLY A 62 -4.63 13.89 -17.07
C GLY A 62 -3.67 14.29 -15.96
N ASP A 63 -3.84 13.65 -14.81
CA ASP A 63 -2.95 13.74 -13.66
C ASP A 63 -2.91 12.39 -12.91
N ASN A 64 -2.06 12.27 -11.89
CA ASN A 64 -1.95 11.07 -11.07
C ASN A 64 -2.66 11.19 -9.70
N LYS A 65 -3.66 12.07 -9.55
CA LYS A 65 -4.36 12.26 -8.26
C LYS A 65 -4.96 10.98 -7.70
N LYS A 66 -5.44 10.08 -8.57
CA LYS A 66 -5.98 8.79 -8.15
C LYS A 66 -4.92 7.91 -7.46
N GLU A 67 -3.70 7.88 -8.00
CA GLU A 67 -2.58 7.12 -7.42
C GLU A 67 -2.15 7.71 -6.08
N ILE A 68 -2.10 9.04 -5.98
CA ILE A 68 -1.82 9.74 -4.72
C ILE A 68 -2.90 9.44 -3.68
N GLY A 69 -4.18 9.49 -4.06
CA GLY A 69 -5.30 9.14 -3.18
C GLY A 69 -5.21 7.71 -2.68
N GLN A 70 -4.98 6.75 -3.59
CA GLN A 70 -4.80 5.34 -3.23
C GLN A 70 -3.62 5.16 -2.26
N TYR A 71 -2.49 5.81 -2.52
CA TYR A 71 -1.33 5.78 -1.61
C TYR A 71 -1.70 6.30 -0.22
N GLN A 72 -2.38 7.45 -0.13
CA GLN A 72 -2.76 8.05 1.15
C GLN A 72 -3.72 7.15 1.94
N GLU A 73 -4.69 6.54 1.27
CA GLU A 73 -5.64 5.60 1.88
C GLU A 73 -4.93 4.34 2.42
N GLN A 74 -3.94 3.82 1.68
CA GLN A 74 -3.30 2.54 2.00
C GLN A 74 -2.02 2.66 2.85
N ARG A 75 -1.45 3.86 3.01
CA ARG A 75 -0.14 4.05 3.65
C ARG A 75 -0.09 3.51 5.07
N GLY A 76 -1.13 3.76 5.88
CA GLY A 76 -1.20 3.27 7.26
C GLY A 76 -1.19 1.75 7.33
N ASP A 77 -1.99 1.11 6.48
CA ASP A 77 -2.06 -0.35 6.38
C ASP A 77 -0.74 -0.94 5.89
N ALA A 78 -0.06 -0.28 4.94
CA ALA A 78 1.25 -0.70 4.46
C ALA A 78 2.33 -0.70 5.57
N ILE A 79 2.33 0.32 6.44
CA ILE A 79 3.24 0.37 7.60
C ILE A 79 2.98 -0.81 8.54
N ALA A 80 1.72 -1.01 8.92
CA ALA A 80 1.35 -2.12 9.81
C ALA A 80 1.68 -3.48 9.20
N TYR A 81 1.44 -3.63 7.90
CA TYR A 81 1.75 -4.83 7.15
C TYR A 81 3.25 -5.12 7.06
N LEU A 82 4.06 -4.11 6.77
CA LEU A 82 5.52 -4.26 6.71
C LEU A 82 6.09 -4.70 8.06
N LEU A 83 5.64 -4.07 9.16
CA LEU A 83 6.03 -4.48 10.51
C LEU A 83 5.65 -5.95 10.79
N LYS A 84 4.41 -6.33 10.48
CA LYS A 84 3.90 -7.70 10.67
C LYS A 84 4.72 -8.73 9.88
N THR A 85 4.97 -8.47 8.59
CA THR A 85 5.77 -9.37 7.76
C THR A 85 7.21 -9.50 8.27
N THR A 86 7.83 -8.40 8.72
CA THR A 86 9.19 -8.43 9.30
C THR A 86 9.25 -9.26 10.57
N VAL A 87 8.27 -9.16 11.47
CA VAL A 87 8.20 -9.99 12.67
C VAL A 87 8.09 -11.47 12.28
N TYR A 88 7.20 -11.82 11.36
CA TYR A 88 6.96 -13.23 11.01
C TYR A 88 8.15 -13.85 10.28
N VAL A 89 8.85 -13.09 9.43
CA VAL A 89 10.12 -13.55 8.83
C VAL A 89 11.20 -13.67 9.91
N GLY A 90 11.26 -12.74 10.86
CA GLY A 90 12.18 -12.80 12.00
C GLY A 90 12.01 -14.06 12.84
N GLU A 91 10.78 -14.44 13.14
CA GLU A 91 10.46 -15.70 13.83
C GLU A 91 11.00 -16.93 13.09
N ILE A 92 10.88 -16.98 11.76
CA ILE A 92 11.40 -18.09 10.95
C ILE A 92 12.93 -18.14 11.01
N ARG A 93 13.60 -16.97 10.97
CA ARG A 93 15.06 -16.89 10.98
C ARG A 93 15.70 -17.43 12.26
N VAL A 94 14.99 -17.36 13.38
CA VAL A 94 15.49 -17.80 14.69
C VAL A 94 15.10 -19.24 15.04
N LEU A 95 14.38 -19.94 14.14
CA LEU A 95 14.06 -21.35 14.32
C LEU A 95 15.34 -22.18 14.33
N SER A 96 15.58 -22.89 15.45
CA SER A 96 16.65 -23.88 15.54
C SER A 96 16.31 -25.19 14.83
N ALA A 97 15.01 -25.47 14.64
CA ALA A 97 14.49 -26.62 13.93
C ALA A 97 13.11 -26.28 13.34
N LEU A 98 12.70 -27.02 12.30
CA LEU A 98 11.35 -26.87 11.76
C LEU A 98 10.31 -27.32 12.80
N PRO A 99 9.22 -26.55 13.00
CA PRO A 99 8.10 -27.00 13.80
C PRO A 99 7.49 -28.26 13.17
N VAL A 100 6.84 -29.08 14.00
CA VAL A 100 6.21 -30.33 13.58
C VAL A 100 4.72 -30.34 13.92
N GLY A 101 3.95 -31.17 13.21
CA GLY A 101 2.53 -31.34 13.49
C GLY A 101 1.72 -30.05 13.34
N PRO A 102 0.83 -29.70 14.31
CA PRO A 102 -0.05 -28.54 14.21
C PRO A 102 0.67 -27.19 14.06
N GLU A 103 1.85 -27.04 14.65
CA GLU A 103 2.63 -25.79 14.60
C GLU A 103 3.16 -25.50 13.20
N LEU A 104 3.59 -26.55 12.47
CA LEU A 104 4.00 -26.44 11.07
C LEU A 104 2.85 -25.93 10.18
N VAL A 105 1.64 -26.46 10.42
CA VAL A 105 0.43 -26.07 9.69
C VAL A 105 0.04 -24.63 10.05
N ALA A 106 0.11 -24.26 11.33
CA ALA A 106 -0.18 -22.91 11.78
C ALA A 106 0.78 -21.88 11.16
N GLN A 107 2.08 -22.17 11.13
CA GLN A 107 3.08 -21.30 10.50
C GLN A 107 2.83 -21.18 9.00
N SER A 108 2.51 -22.28 8.32
CA SER A 108 2.18 -22.25 6.90
C SER A 108 0.95 -21.40 6.59
N LYS A 109 -0.11 -21.48 7.40
CA LYS A 109 -1.30 -20.63 7.27
C LYS A 109 -0.97 -19.16 7.53
N LYS A 110 -0.17 -18.89 8.56
CA LYS A 110 0.30 -17.55 8.93
C LYS A 110 1.03 -16.88 7.76
N MET A 111 1.94 -17.59 7.11
CA MET A 111 2.72 -17.07 5.97
C MET A 111 1.88 -16.97 4.68
N LEU A 112 0.93 -17.88 4.46
CA LEU A 112 -0.03 -17.77 3.37
C LEU A 112 -0.95 -16.55 3.53
N ALA A 113 -1.37 -16.26 4.77
CA ALA A 113 -2.18 -15.09 5.08
C ALA A 113 -1.44 -13.79 4.74
N LEU A 114 -0.13 -13.70 5.04
CA LEU A 114 0.68 -12.55 4.64
C LEU A 114 0.61 -12.30 3.14
N LYS A 115 0.78 -13.35 2.32
CA LYS A 115 0.64 -13.22 0.87
C LYS A 115 -0.74 -12.71 0.47
N SER A 116 -1.80 -13.28 1.03
CA SER A 116 -3.18 -12.88 0.71
C SER A 116 -3.48 -11.43 1.11
N GLU A 117 -2.95 -10.97 2.25
CA GLU A 117 -3.07 -9.58 2.68
C GLU A 117 -2.29 -8.65 1.74
N ALA A 118 -1.12 -9.09 1.24
CA ALA A 118 -0.30 -8.34 0.29
C ALA A 118 -1.02 -8.04 -1.03
N ASP A 119 -1.97 -8.88 -1.44
CA ASP A 119 -2.74 -8.67 -2.68
C ASP A 119 -3.57 -7.39 -2.65
N ALA A 120 -3.91 -6.87 -1.46
CA ALA A 120 -4.60 -5.58 -1.31
C ALA A 120 -3.78 -4.39 -1.84
N PHE A 121 -2.44 -4.50 -1.87
CA PHE A 121 -1.58 -3.47 -2.42
C PHE A 121 -1.52 -3.53 -3.95
N GLY A 122 -1.80 -4.65 -4.62
CA GLY A 122 -1.81 -4.73 -6.08
C GLY A 122 -0.45 -4.59 -6.78
N ILE A 123 -0.38 -4.94 -8.07
CA ILE A 123 0.88 -5.00 -8.84
C ILE A 123 1.31 -3.63 -9.39
N LEU A 124 0.36 -2.80 -9.81
CA LEU A 124 0.63 -1.47 -10.40
C LEU A 124 0.43 -0.32 -9.42
N SER A 125 0.36 -0.64 -8.12
CA SER A 125 0.18 0.35 -7.08
C SER A 125 1.46 1.08 -6.73
N PRO A 126 1.37 2.32 -6.21
CA PRO A 126 2.49 3.00 -5.58
C PRO A 126 3.11 2.22 -4.41
N LEU A 127 2.41 1.22 -3.84
CA LEU A 127 2.86 0.35 -2.75
C LEU A 127 3.13 -1.11 -3.20
N SER A 128 3.40 -1.32 -4.49
CA SER A 128 3.58 -2.64 -5.10
C SER A 128 4.72 -3.48 -4.48
N GLN A 129 5.75 -2.87 -3.92
CA GLN A 129 6.84 -3.59 -3.24
C GLN A 129 6.36 -4.18 -1.90
N CYS A 130 5.33 -3.59 -1.26
CA CYS A 130 4.71 -4.20 -0.08
C CYS A 130 4.01 -5.51 -0.44
N ARG A 131 3.39 -5.58 -1.62
CA ARG A 131 2.91 -6.86 -2.16
C ARG A 131 4.05 -7.84 -2.37
N GLY A 132 5.15 -7.39 -2.99
CA GLY A 132 6.34 -8.20 -3.23
C GLY A 132 6.93 -8.81 -1.94
N ALA A 133 7.02 -8.00 -0.88
CA ALA A 133 7.51 -8.42 0.43
C ALA A 133 6.66 -9.57 1.01
N GLY A 134 5.34 -9.51 0.91
CA GLY A 134 4.44 -10.59 1.31
C GLY A 134 4.66 -11.90 0.58
N TYR A 135 4.81 -11.82 -0.75
CA TYR A 135 5.09 -12.97 -1.59
C TYR A 135 6.44 -13.60 -1.26
N LYS A 136 7.48 -12.79 -1.09
CA LYS A 136 8.83 -13.27 -0.72
C LYS A 136 8.89 -13.81 0.70
N ALA A 137 8.12 -13.27 1.64
CA ALA A 137 7.99 -13.83 2.98
C ALA A 137 7.40 -15.26 2.93
N GLN A 138 6.33 -15.47 2.16
CA GLN A 138 5.76 -16.81 1.97
C GLN A 138 6.75 -17.75 1.27
N GLU A 139 7.40 -17.28 0.22
CA GLU A 139 8.40 -18.07 -0.53
C GLU A 139 9.56 -18.49 0.36
N TYR A 140 10.01 -17.60 1.25
CA TYR A 140 11.05 -17.90 2.24
C TYR A 140 10.63 -19.03 3.16
N TRP A 141 9.42 -18.97 3.72
CA TRP A 141 8.86 -20.06 4.53
C TRP A 141 8.81 -21.38 3.77
N LEU A 142 8.29 -21.38 2.54
CA LEU A 142 8.18 -22.59 1.72
C LEU A 142 9.55 -23.19 1.38
N THR A 143 10.58 -22.35 1.24
CA THR A 143 11.95 -22.78 1.01
C THR A 143 12.56 -23.39 2.28
N VAL A 144 12.41 -22.72 3.43
CA VAL A 144 12.86 -23.22 4.75
C VAL A 144 12.16 -24.54 5.11
N ALA A 145 10.87 -24.66 4.83
CA ALA A 145 10.09 -25.88 5.05
C ALA A 145 10.39 -27.00 4.02
N GLY A 146 11.31 -26.79 3.06
CA GLY A 146 11.72 -27.80 2.08
C GLY A 146 10.69 -28.09 0.98
N THR A 147 9.67 -27.25 0.84
CA THR A 147 8.66 -27.33 -0.23
C THR A 147 9.22 -26.81 -1.55
N ILE A 148 9.95 -25.69 -1.51
CA ILE A 148 10.74 -25.18 -2.64
C ILE A 148 12.17 -25.63 -2.44
N ARG A 149 12.65 -26.52 -3.32
CA ARG A 149 14.00 -27.12 -3.23
C ARG A 149 15.00 -26.56 -4.24
N THR A 150 14.52 -25.78 -5.20
CA THR A 150 15.33 -25.20 -6.27
C THR A 150 16.00 -23.88 -5.87
N GLN A 151 15.65 -23.33 -4.71
CA GLN A 151 16.17 -22.06 -4.21
C GLN A 151 16.81 -22.28 -2.84
N LYS A 152 17.81 -21.47 -2.52
CA LYS A 152 18.43 -21.49 -1.19
C LYS A 152 17.72 -20.51 -0.27
N PRO A 153 17.47 -20.86 1.01
CA PRO A 153 16.79 -19.97 1.95
C PRO A 153 17.40 -18.57 2.03
N GLU A 154 18.73 -18.45 1.97
CA GLU A 154 19.45 -17.18 2.01
C GLU A 154 19.14 -16.28 0.81
N ASP A 155 19.01 -16.83 -0.39
CA ASP A 155 18.71 -16.06 -1.60
C ASP A 155 17.29 -15.50 -1.53
N VAL A 156 16.34 -16.30 -1.03
CA VAL A 156 14.95 -15.88 -0.86
C VAL A 156 14.81 -14.86 0.27
N LEU A 157 15.58 -15.01 1.35
CA LEU A 157 15.61 -14.02 2.43
C LEU A 157 16.15 -12.68 1.93
N ASN A 158 17.22 -12.68 1.12
CA ASN A 158 17.75 -11.46 0.52
C ASN A 158 16.74 -10.80 -0.42
N ALA A 159 16.00 -11.60 -1.20
CA ALA A 159 14.91 -11.08 -2.02
C ALA A 159 13.78 -10.46 -1.18
N TYR A 160 13.42 -11.08 -0.06
CA TYR A 160 12.48 -10.49 0.91
C TYR A 160 12.98 -9.16 1.45
N VAL A 161 14.24 -9.09 1.92
CA VAL A 161 14.82 -7.86 2.47
C VAL A 161 14.79 -6.74 1.43
N LYS A 162 15.12 -7.04 0.17
CA LYS A 162 15.05 -6.06 -0.92
C LYS A 162 13.64 -5.51 -1.14
N GLU A 163 12.63 -6.38 -1.19
CA GLU A 163 11.23 -5.94 -1.36
C GLU A 163 10.72 -5.19 -0.13
N ALA A 164 11.12 -5.60 1.08
CA ALA A 164 10.77 -4.91 2.33
C ALA A 164 11.38 -3.49 2.39
N GLN A 165 12.64 -3.33 1.97
CA GLN A 165 13.26 -2.02 1.81
C GLN A 165 12.55 -1.19 0.74
N GLY A 166 12.23 -1.78 -0.41
CA GLY A 166 11.45 -1.11 -1.45
C GLY A 166 10.07 -0.64 -0.97
N CYS A 167 9.38 -1.46 -0.17
CA CYS A 167 8.11 -1.10 0.46
C CYS A 167 8.28 0.09 1.42
N GLN A 168 9.31 0.05 2.28
CA GLN A 168 9.61 1.17 3.18
C GLN A 168 9.88 2.47 2.39
N GLU A 169 10.67 2.40 1.33
CA GLU A 169 10.93 3.56 0.48
C GLU A 169 9.66 4.11 -0.17
N GLN A 170 8.76 3.24 -0.63
CA GLN A 170 7.46 3.64 -1.18
C GLN A 170 6.57 4.32 -0.11
N ILE A 171 6.57 3.80 1.12
CA ILE A 171 5.86 4.37 2.28
C ILE A 171 6.42 5.74 2.69
N ASP A 172 7.72 5.96 2.55
CA ASP A 172 8.36 7.19 3.00
C ASP A 172 8.26 8.30 1.96
N LYS A 173 8.46 7.97 0.68
CA LYS A 173 8.52 8.95 -0.40
C LYS A 173 7.13 9.28 -0.97
N GLY A 174 6.28 8.27 -1.13
CA GLY A 174 5.01 8.39 -1.86
C GLY A 174 5.17 8.83 -3.33
N PRO A 175 4.08 8.81 -4.12
CA PRO A 175 4.09 9.34 -5.48
C PRO A 175 4.08 10.88 -5.48
N ALA A 176 4.94 11.48 -6.30
CA ALA A 176 4.93 12.93 -6.55
C ALA A 176 3.76 13.33 -7.46
N ALA A 177 3.29 14.57 -7.36
CA ALA A 177 2.21 15.07 -8.20
C ALA A 177 2.68 15.30 -9.63
N ILE A 178 2.00 14.67 -10.59
CA ILE A 178 2.34 14.71 -12.02
C ILE A 178 1.09 15.10 -12.81
N THR A 179 1.30 15.95 -13.80
CA THR A 179 0.34 16.28 -14.86
C THR A 179 0.82 15.70 -16.18
N TYR A 180 -0.07 15.02 -16.89
CA TYR A 180 0.18 14.48 -18.21
C TYR A 180 -0.25 15.49 -19.27
N ILE A 181 0.62 15.70 -20.26
CA ILE A 181 0.37 16.63 -21.35
C ILE A 181 0.70 15.99 -22.71
N GLU A 182 0.03 16.47 -23.75
CA GLU A 182 0.29 16.16 -25.15
C GLU A 182 0.75 17.43 -25.89
N THR A 183 1.78 17.29 -26.73
CA THR A 183 2.23 18.31 -27.68
C THR A 183 2.28 17.75 -29.10
N ALA A 184 2.25 18.62 -30.10
CA ALA A 184 2.57 18.21 -31.48
C ALA A 184 4.03 17.71 -31.56
N LEU A 185 4.34 16.84 -32.53
CA LEU A 185 5.65 16.20 -32.67
C LEU A 185 6.81 17.18 -32.95
N ASP A 186 6.50 18.37 -33.43
CA ASP A 186 7.46 19.45 -33.68
C ASP A 186 7.66 20.36 -32.46
N LYS A 187 7.01 20.07 -31.33
CA LYS A 187 7.00 20.91 -30.13
C LYS A 187 7.59 20.23 -28.90
N ASN A 188 8.39 21.00 -28.20
CA ASN A 188 8.94 20.71 -26.87
C ASN A 188 7.85 20.82 -25.77
N PRO A 189 8.09 20.28 -24.57
CA PRO A 189 7.20 20.49 -23.44
C PRO A 189 7.16 21.98 -23.04
N PRO A 190 6.10 22.42 -22.34
CA PRO A 190 5.93 23.80 -21.93
C PRO A 190 6.89 24.25 -20.82
N VAL A 191 7.47 23.32 -20.07
CA VAL A 191 8.48 23.58 -19.03
C VAL A 191 9.61 22.57 -19.13
N ASP A 192 10.84 23.04 -18.90
CA ASP A 192 12.01 22.18 -18.74
C ASP A 192 11.84 21.29 -17.50
N GLY A 193 12.24 20.02 -17.61
CA GLY A 193 12.05 19.01 -16.56
C GLY A 193 10.84 18.10 -16.75
N CYS A 194 9.97 18.36 -17.73
CA CYS A 194 9.00 17.36 -18.19
C CYS A 194 9.71 16.18 -18.87
N LEU A 195 9.29 14.96 -18.55
CA LEU A 195 9.84 13.74 -19.12
C LEU A 195 8.95 13.22 -20.25
N ARG A 196 9.54 12.91 -21.41
CA ARG A 196 8.80 12.30 -22.52
C ARG A 196 8.39 10.88 -22.15
N VAL A 197 7.11 10.58 -22.33
CA VAL A 197 6.56 9.23 -22.23
C VAL A 197 6.68 8.58 -23.60
N VAL A 198 7.48 7.51 -23.70
CA VAL A 198 7.67 6.77 -24.94
C VAL A 198 6.65 5.64 -25.01
N SER A 199 5.80 5.62 -26.03
CA SER A 199 4.91 4.48 -26.28
C SER A 199 5.69 3.35 -26.97
N LEU A 200 5.54 2.11 -26.48
CA LEU A 200 6.18 0.92 -27.09
C LEU A 200 5.34 0.27 -28.20
N GLY A 201 4.38 1.00 -28.78
CA GLY A 201 3.55 0.52 -29.89
C GLY A 201 2.74 1.64 -30.56
N GLU A 202 2.57 1.50 -31.88
CA GLU A 202 1.98 2.43 -32.86
C GLU A 202 2.76 3.72 -33.17
N GLU A 203 2.55 4.25 -34.38
CA GLU A 203 3.09 5.55 -34.80
C GLU A 203 2.57 6.66 -33.87
N GLU A 204 3.50 7.33 -33.18
CA GLU A 204 3.17 8.45 -32.31
C GLU A 204 2.59 9.61 -33.13
N LYS A 205 1.35 10.00 -32.84
CA LYS A 205 0.71 11.18 -33.46
C LYS A 205 1.02 12.48 -32.72
N VAL A 206 1.42 12.38 -31.46
CA VAL A 206 1.72 13.47 -30.53
C VAL A 206 2.86 13.03 -29.61
N HIS A 207 3.58 13.98 -29.04
CA HIS A 207 4.48 13.71 -27.92
C HIS A 207 3.69 13.77 -26.61
N THR A 208 3.79 12.71 -25.81
CA THR A 208 3.24 12.68 -24.46
C THR A 208 4.34 13.00 -23.46
N TRP A 209 4.04 13.84 -22.47
CA TRP A 209 4.97 14.20 -21.41
C TRP A 209 4.34 14.02 -20.03
N SER A 210 5.20 13.67 -19.07
CA SER A 210 4.93 13.64 -17.64
C SER A 210 5.64 14.83 -17.01
N CYS A 211 4.89 15.76 -16.42
CA CYS A 211 5.41 16.99 -15.86
C CYS A 211 5.08 17.08 -14.37
N PRO A 212 6.07 17.32 -13.49
CA PRO A 212 5.81 17.66 -12.09
C PRO A 212 4.82 18.83 -11.98
N ALA A 213 3.79 18.68 -11.15
CA ALA A 213 2.73 19.67 -11.03
C ALA A 213 3.24 21.03 -10.53
N GLU A 214 4.32 21.03 -9.74
CA GLU A 214 4.95 22.23 -9.20
C GLU A 214 5.64 23.07 -10.28
N LEU A 215 6.08 22.46 -11.38
CA LEU A 215 6.73 23.19 -12.48
C LEU A 215 5.69 23.92 -13.35
N LEU A 216 4.49 23.34 -13.50
CA LEU A 216 3.41 23.93 -14.29
C LEU A 216 2.69 25.07 -13.56
N SER A 217 2.73 25.12 -12.23
CA SER A 217 2.09 26.17 -11.42
C SER A 217 2.91 27.45 -11.29
N GLN A 218 4.17 27.43 -11.73
CA GLN A 218 5.08 28.58 -11.69
C GLN A 218 5.03 29.47 -12.96
N GLN A 219 4.15 29.15 -13.92
CA GLN A 219 3.90 29.90 -15.15
C GLN A 219 2.63 30.76 -15.08
#